data_AF-A0A349AZS5-F1
#
_entry.id   AF-A0A349AZS5-F1
#
_cell.length_a   1.000
_cell.length_b   1.000
_cell.length_c   1.000
_cell.angle_alpha   90.00
_cell.angle_beta   90.00
_cell.angle_gamma   90.00
#
_symmetry.space_group_name_H-M   'P 1'
#
loop_
_entity.id
_entity.type
_entity.pdbx_description
1 polymer ?
#
loop_
_entity_poly.entity_id
_entity_poly.type
_entity_poly.pdbx_seq_one_letter_code
_entity_poly.pdbx_strand_id
1 'polypeptide(L)'
;MIFGTLLVMLVYSWQLTVLVLIAFVPLLPLMRALQRRQLAAYDAVRDTVGSTMAEVSEAVTGSAVVRAYGLEDRTRHRLRTAMAGQYRAHLRAGLFFALLFPLADVFGSVAMAGVAVAGSLEGAALGVTSGELVAFLFLVNLLLMPVSELSEVFDQTQTAIAGWRKILGVLDMPVDVDDPEPGAELPDGPLGIEIR
;
A
#
# COMPACT_ATOMS: atom_id res chain seq x y z
N MET A 1 -0.36 -5.14 19.93
CA MET A 1 1.06 -5.00 20.37
C MET A 1 1.35 -3.60 20.89
N ILE A 2 1.12 -2.52 20.13
CA ILE A 2 1.35 -1.11 20.55
C ILE A 2 0.80 -0.80 21.94
N PHE A 3 -0.49 -1.05 22.19
CA PHE A 3 -1.11 -0.81 23.51
C PHE A 3 -0.45 -1.59 24.65
N GLY A 4 0.02 -2.80 24.38
CA GLY A 4 0.75 -3.62 25.36
C GLY A 4 2.13 -3.06 25.67
N THR A 5 2.89 -2.65 24.65
CA THR A 5 4.20 -2.00 24.81
C THR A 5 4.08 -0.69 25.58
N LEU A 6 3.07 0.12 25.27
CA LEU A 6 2.81 1.41 25.91
C LEU A 6 2.39 1.24 27.37
N LEU A 7 1.58 0.22 27.68
CA LEU A 7 1.21 -0.15 29.04
C LEU A 7 2.44 -0.57 29.86
N VAL A 8 3.31 -1.41 29.29
CA VAL A 8 4.54 -1.86 29.96
C VAL A 8 5.49 -0.70 30.22
N MET A 9 5.69 0.19 29.23
CA MET A 9 6.48 1.41 29.41
C MET A 9 5.95 2.28 30.55
N LEU A 10 4.63 2.47 30.63
CA LEU A 10 3.98 3.29 31.65
C LEU A 10 4.14 2.69 33.06
N VAL A 11 4.07 1.37 33.19
CA VAL A 11 4.27 0.65 34.45
C VAL A 11 5.72 0.76 34.94
N TYR A 12 6.69 0.73 34.02
CA TYR A 12 8.11 0.84 34.37
C TYR A 12 8.51 2.28 34.74
N SER A 13 8.17 3.26 33.90
CA SER A 13 8.42 4.67 34.20
C SER A 13 7.55 5.57 33.35
N TRP A 14 6.61 6.26 33.98
CA TRP A 14 5.74 7.21 33.30
C TRP A 14 6.51 8.44 32.78
N GLN A 15 7.61 8.85 33.43
CA GLN A 15 8.44 9.98 33.01
C GLN A 15 9.19 9.68 31.70
N LEU A 16 9.85 8.52 31.61
CA LEU A 16 10.52 8.10 30.38
C LEU A 16 9.51 7.84 29.26
N THR A 17 8.33 7.33 29.59
CA THR A 17 7.23 7.15 28.63
C THR A 17 6.80 8.49 28.03
N VAL A 18 6.62 9.53 28.85
CA VAL A 18 6.25 10.87 28.36
C VAL A 18 7.33 11.45 27.45
N LEU A 19 8.62 11.26 27.78
CA LEU A 19 9.73 11.69 26.93
C LEU A 19 9.68 11.02 25.55
N VAL A 20 9.48 9.70 25.51
CA VAL A 20 9.32 8.96 24.25
C VAL A 20 8.09 9.44 23.49
N LEU A 21 6.94 9.62 24.16
CA LEU A 21 5.74 10.14 23.52
C LEU A 21 5.99 11.51 22.88
N ILE A 22 6.63 12.44 23.59
CA ILE A 22 6.97 13.76 23.05
C ILE A 22 7.88 13.64 21.82
N ALA A 23 8.87 12.74 21.83
CA ALA A 23 9.74 12.49 20.68
C ALA A 23 8.94 11.95 19.47
N PHE A 24 7.90 11.15 19.70
CA PHE A 24 7.06 10.55 18.66
C PHE A 24 5.84 11.39 18.24
N VAL A 25 5.42 12.38 19.03
CA VAL A 25 4.32 13.32 18.68
C VAL A 25 4.49 13.92 17.27
N PRO A 26 5.64 14.47 16.86
CA PRO A 26 5.83 15.02 15.52
C PRO A 26 5.87 13.95 14.42
N LEU A 27 6.18 12.69 14.74
CA LEU A 27 6.24 11.60 13.77
C LEU A 27 4.85 11.26 13.22
N LEU A 28 3.81 11.28 14.05
CA LEU A 28 2.44 10.94 13.63
C LEU A 28 1.88 11.82 12.49
N PRO A 29 1.86 13.16 12.58
CA PRO A 29 1.38 14.00 11.48
C PRO A 29 2.29 13.91 10.25
N LEU A 30 3.60 13.73 10.45
CA LEU A 30 4.56 13.58 9.36
C LEU A 30 4.31 12.29 8.57
N MET A 31 4.13 11.17 9.26
CA MET A 31 3.77 9.88 8.67
C MET A 31 2.43 9.95 7.94
N ARG A 32 1.41 10.58 8.54
CA ARG A 32 0.11 10.80 7.85
C ARG A 32 0.26 11.63 6.58
N ALA A 33 1.06 12.69 6.60
CA ALA A 33 1.30 13.50 5.42
C ALA A 33 2.03 12.72 4.32
N LEU A 34 3.02 11.90 4.71
CA LEU A 34 3.79 11.07 3.80
C LEU A 34 2.92 9.98 3.17
N GLN A 35 2.09 9.31 3.97
CA GLN A 35 1.11 8.32 3.51
C GLN A 35 0.11 8.92 2.51
N ARG A 36 -0.40 10.14 2.77
CA ARG A 36 -1.28 10.84 1.81
C ARG A 36 -0.58 11.12 0.48
N ARG A 37 0.68 11.55 0.52
CA ARG A 37 1.47 11.78 -0.71
C ARG A 37 1.79 10.49 -1.45
N GLN A 38 2.06 9.41 -0.70
CA GLN A 38 2.26 8.08 -1.26
C GLN A 38 1.01 7.61 -2.01
N LEU A 39 -0.18 7.69 -1.38
CA LEU A 39 -1.45 7.32 -2.01
C LEU A 39 -1.68 8.11 -3.31
N ALA A 40 -1.51 9.44 -3.27
CA ALA A 40 -1.65 10.28 -4.46
C ALA A 40 -0.63 9.91 -5.57
N ALA A 41 0.58 9.51 -5.20
CA ALA A 41 1.58 9.04 -6.17
C ALA A 41 1.21 7.68 -6.76
N TYR A 42 0.61 6.77 -5.98
CA TYR A 42 0.09 5.50 -6.48
C TYR A 42 -1.12 5.68 -7.40
N ASP A 43 -1.98 6.66 -7.15
CA ASP A 43 -3.07 7.00 -8.08
C ASP A 43 -2.51 7.48 -9.43
N ALA A 44 -1.47 8.33 -9.41
CA ALA A 44 -0.78 8.72 -10.64
C ALA A 44 -0.14 7.52 -11.37
N VAL A 45 0.40 6.54 -10.63
CA VAL A 45 0.89 5.27 -11.22
C VAL A 45 -0.26 4.55 -11.95
N ARG A 46 -1.43 4.41 -11.31
CA ARG A 46 -2.60 3.74 -11.92
C ARG A 46 -3.03 4.42 -13.23
N ASP A 47 -3.07 5.75 -13.25
CA ASP A 47 -3.40 6.52 -14.46
C ASP A 47 -2.38 6.29 -15.59
N THR A 48 -1.08 6.33 -15.26
CA THR A 48 -0.03 6.12 -16.27
C THR A 48 0.04 4.68 -16.79
N VAL A 49 -0.30 3.69 -15.97
CA VAL A 49 -0.44 2.29 -16.40
C VAL A 49 -1.57 2.18 -17.42
N GLY A 50 -2.73 2.78 -17.15
CA GLY A 50 -3.87 2.79 -18.07
C GLY A 50 -3.52 3.45 -19.41
N SER A 51 -2.88 4.62 -19.38
CA SER A 51 -2.42 5.31 -20.59
C SER A 51 -1.41 4.47 -21.39
N THR A 52 -0.46 3.83 -20.71
CA THR A 52 0.54 2.97 -21.38
C THR A 52 -0.11 1.74 -22.01
N MET A 53 -1.06 1.10 -21.32
CA MET A 53 -1.82 -0.02 -21.88
C MET A 53 -2.66 0.40 -23.09
N ALA A 54 -3.25 1.59 -23.08
CA ALA A 54 -4.00 2.11 -24.22
C ALA A 54 -3.10 2.32 -25.45
N GLU A 55 -1.93 2.95 -25.27
CA GLU A 55 -0.95 3.14 -26.36
C GLU A 55 -0.42 1.80 -26.90
N VAL A 56 -0.19 0.81 -26.02
CA VAL A 56 0.19 -0.55 -26.43
C VAL A 56 -0.94 -1.20 -27.24
N SER A 57 -2.18 -1.09 -26.79
CA SER A 57 -3.34 -1.65 -27.47
C SER A 57 -3.57 -1.03 -28.86
N GLU A 58 -3.42 0.30 -28.98
CA GLU A 58 -3.49 1.04 -30.25
C GLU A 58 -2.38 0.56 -31.20
N ALA A 59 -1.15 0.42 -30.71
CA ALA A 59 -0.01 -0.03 -31.52
C ALA A 59 -0.14 -1.49 -31.99
N VAL A 60 -0.67 -2.39 -31.16
CA VAL A 60 -0.87 -3.80 -31.50
C VAL A 60 -2.02 -3.97 -32.49
N THR A 61 -3.19 -3.39 -32.19
CA THR A 61 -4.38 -3.45 -33.03
C THR A 61 -4.15 -2.75 -34.38
N GLY A 62 -3.46 -1.61 -34.37
CA GLY A 62 -3.13 -0.81 -35.55
C GLY A 62 -1.85 -1.23 -36.28
N SER A 63 -1.22 -2.35 -35.92
CA SER A 63 0.12 -2.72 -36.41
C SER A 63 0.23 -2.81 -37.95
N ALA A 64 -0.81 -3.30 -38.62
CA ALA A 64 -0.87 -3.34 -40.08
C ALA A 64 -0.88 -1.92 -40.69
N VAL A 65 -1.65 -1.00 -40.11
CA VAL A 65 -1.73 0.40 -40.53
C VAL A 65 -0.40 1.12 -40.27
N VAL A 66 0.20 0.91 -39.09
CA VAL A 66 1.51 1.50 -38.75
C VAL A 66 2.57 1.11 -39.77
N ARG A 67 2.63 -0.17 -40.18
CA ARG A 67 3.58 -0.66 -41.20
C ARG A 67 3.25 -0.15 -42.60
N ALA A 68 1.97 -0.13 -42.99
CA ALA A 68 1.56 0.31 -44.32
C ALA A 68 1.92 1.78 -44.60
N TYR A 69 1.90 2.63 -43.56
CA TYR A 69 2.21 4.06 -43.66
C TYR A 69 3.61 4.43 -43.16
N GLY A 70 4.46 3.48 -42.78
CA GLY A 70 5.83 3.75 -42.30
C GLY A 70 5.88 4.60 -41.02
N LEU A 71 4.94 4.38 -40.09
CA LEU A 71 4.77 5.18 -38.87
C LEU A 71 5.51 4.59 -37.65
N GLU A 72 6.41 3.61 -37.82
CA GLU A 72 7.01 2.89 -36.70
C GLU A 72 7.71 3.81 -35.70
N ASP A 73 8.49 4.78 -36.18
CA ASP A 73 9.24 5.71 -35.32
C ASP A 73 8.32 6.62 -34.51
N ARG A 74 7.21 7.07 -35.11
CA ARG A 74 6.21 7.90 -34.42
C ARG A 74 5.53 7.10 -33.31
N THR A 75 5.08 5.88 -33.60
CA THR A 75 4.44 4.98 -32.62
C THR A 75 5.42 4.62 -31.51
N ARG A 76 6.68 4.32 -31.85
CA ARG A 76 7.74 4.04 -30.90
C ARG A 76 8.04 5.24 -29.98
N HIS A 77 8.01 6.46 -30.52
CA HIS A 77 8.17 7.67 -29.71
C HIS A 77 7.02 7.87 -28.72
N ARG A 78 5.76 7.66 -29.14
CA ARG A 78 4.58 7.72 -28.26
C ARG A 78 4.68 6.70 -27.13
N LEU A 79 4.98 5.43 -27.44
CA LEU A 79 5.16 4.37 -26.46
C LEU A 79 6.29 4.68 -25.46
N ARG A 80 7.45 5.15 -25.94
CA ARG A 80 8.55 5.55 -25.03
C ARG A 80 8.14 6.68 -24.11
N THR A 81 7.35 7.64 -24.60
CA THR A 81 6.90 8.78 -23.80
C THR A 81 5.92 8.33 -22.71
N ALA A 82 4.96 7.45 -23.05
CA ALA A 82 4.05 6.86 -22.07
C ALA A 82 4.81 6.04 -21.00
N MET A 83 5.72 5.16 -21.44
CA MET A 83 6.58 4.36 -20.55
C MET A 83 7.45 5.23 -19.64
N ALA A 84 8.04 6.32 -20.16
CA ALA A 84 8.82 7.25 -19.36
C ALA A 84 7.95 8.00 -18.33
N GLY A 85 6.72 8.33 -18.68
CA GLY A 85 5.72 8.88 -17.76
C GLY A 85 5.42 7.91 -16.62
N GLN A 86 5.11 6.65 -16.97
CA GLN A 86 4.86 5.58 -16.00
C GLN A 86 6.07 5.34 -15.08
N TYR A 87 7.28 5.29 -15.64
CA TYR A 87 8.51 5.13 -14.87
C TYR A 87 8.70 6.25 -13.83
N ARG A 88 8.48 7.51 -14.20
CA ARG A 88 8.57 8.65 -13.28
C ARG A 88 7.51 8.59 -12.18
N ALA A 89 6.30 8.13 -12.49
CA ALA A 89 5.24 7.94 -11.51
C ALA A 89 5.65 6.88 -10.48
N HIS A 90 6.16 5.73 -10.94
CA HIS A 90 6.66 4.67 -10.05
C HIS A 90 7.83 5.14 -9.18
N LEU A 91 8.80 5.86 -9.74
CA LEU A 91 9.91 6.42 -8.96
C LEU A 91 9.41 7.35 -7.85
N ARG A 92 8.44 8.21 -8.16
CA ARG A 92 7.87 9.14 -7.17
C ARG A 92 7.11 8.39 -6.07
N ALA A 93 6.31 7.39 -6.40
CA ALA A 93 5.62 6.55 -5.43
C ALA A 93 6.62 5.77 -4.55
N GLY A 94 7.64 5.18 -5.16
CA GLY A 94 8.72 4.46 -4.48
C GLY A 94 9.54 5.36 -3.55
N LEU A 95 9.80 6.61 -3.93
CA LEU A 95 10.49 7.57 -3.06
C LEU A 95 9.70 7.85 -1.78
N PHE A 96 8.38 8.07 -1.89
CA PHE A 96 7.54 8.28 -0.71
C PHE A 96 7.51 7.05 0.19
N PHE A 97 7.41 5.85 -0.39
CA PHE A 97 7.49 4.61 0.38
C PHE A 97 8.85 4.44 1.09
N ALA A 98 9.95 4.66 0.36
CA ALA A 98 11.30 4.52 0.90
C ALA A 98 11.60 5.51 2.03
N LEU A 99 10.94 6.66 2.08
CA LEU A 99 11.09 7.64 3.16
C LEU A 99 10.43 7.22 4.48
N LEU A 100 9.54 6.23 4.51
CA LEU A 100 8.89 5.80 5.76
C LEU A 100 9.92 5.25 6.76
N PHE A 101 10.82 4.37 6.32
CA PHE A 101 11.80 3.71 7.19
C PHE A 101 12.84 4.67 7.78
N PRO A 102 13.53 5.52 7.00
CA PRO A 102 14.51 6.46 7.54
C PRO A 102 13.89 7.44 8.54
N LEU A 103 12.65 7.87 8.32
CA LEU A 103 11.97 8.71 9.30
C LEU A 103 11.73 7.95 10.60
N ALA A 104 11.17 6.74 10.53
CA ALA A 104 10.96 5.92 11.72
C ALA A 104 12.28 5.69 12.49
N ASP A 105 13.37 5.39 11.78
CA ASP A 105 14.70 5.17 12.37
C ASP A 105 15.27 6.43 13.02
N VAL A 106 15.14 7.60 12.38
CA VAL A 106 15.63 8.88 12.94
C VAL A 106 14.89 9.20 14.23
N PHE A 107 13.56 9.12 14.24
CA PHE A 107 12.76 9.39 15.43
C PHE A 107 12.98 8.35 16.53
N GLY A 108 13.14 7.07 16.16
CA GLY A 108 13.56 6.01 17.06
C GLY A 108 14.91 6.28 17.71
N SER A 109 15.89 6.70 16.91
CA SER A 109 17.24 7.05 17.38
C SER A 109 17.24 8.26 18.31
N VAL A 110 16.44 9.29 17.99
CA VAL A 110 16.26 10.46 18.87
C VAL A 110 15.62 10.08 20.19
N ALA A 111 14.59 9.23 20.18
CA ALA A 111 13.95 8.74 21.39
C ALA A 111 14.92 7.88 22.23
N MET A 112 15.67 6.97 21.60
CA MET A 112 16.70 6.17 22.28
C MET A 112 17.78 7.04 22.91
N ALA A 113 18.29 8.05 22.18
CA ALA A 113 19.27 9.00 22.71
C ALA A 113 18.70 9.79 23.89
N GLY A 114 17.45 10.27 23.78
CA GLY A 114 16.77 10.99 24.86
C GLY A 114 16.60 10.12 26.12
N VAL A 115 16.17 8.87 25.96
CA VAL A 115 16.06 7.92 27.08
C VAL A 115 17.42 7.60 27.68
N ALA A 116 18.46 7.39 26.86
CA ALA A 116 19.80 7.11 27.34
C ALA A 116 20.39 8.28 28.16
N VAL A 117 20.23 9.52 27.68
CA VAL A 117 20.69 10.72 28.39
C VAL A 117 19.89 10.94 29.67
N ALA A 118 18.57 10.91 29.61
CA ALA A 118 17.70 11.12 30.77
C ALA A 118 17.90 10.02 31.82
N GLY A 119 17.96 8.76 31.40
CA GLY A 119 18.22 7.64 32.30
C GLY A 119 19.63 7.65 32.87
N SER A 120 20.65 8.11 32.14
CA SER A 120 22.03 8.18 32.67
C SER A 120 22.23 9.32 33.66
N LEU A 121 21.58 10.48 33.46
CA LEU A 121 21.75 11.67 34.30
C LEU A 121 20.78 11.66 35.50
N GLU A 122 19.53 11.28 35.26
CA GLU A 122 18.45 11.36 36.24
C GLU A 122 17.88 9.99 36.63
N GLY A 123 18.36 8.87 36.07
CA GLY A 123 17.80 7.54 36.35
C GLY A 123 17.76 7.18 37.83
N ALA A 124 18.80 7.55 38.59
CA ALA A 124 18.84 7.35 40.04
C ALA A 124 17.80 8.21 40.78
N ALA A 125 17.50 9.43 40.29
CA ALA A 125 16.47 10.30 40.84
C ALA A 125 15.05 9.87 40.43
N LEU A 126 14.93 9.22 39.27
CA LEU A 126 13.68 8.68 38.72
C LEU A 126 13.35 7.27 39.24
N GLY A 127 14.23 6.66 40.05
CA GLY A 127 14.05 5.30 40.57
C GLY A 127 14.21 4.20 39.52
N VAL A 128 14.81 4.51 38.38
CA VAL A 128 15.01 3.58 37.26
C VAL A 128 16.35 2.88 37.41
N THR A 129 16.31 1.56 37.47
CA THR A 129 17.49 0.69 37.50
C THR A 129 18.13 0.57 36.12
N SER A 130 19.41 0.19 36.07
CA SER A 130 20.14 -0.04 34.81
C SER A 130 19.46 -1.07 33.91
N GLY A 131 18.84 -2.10 34.50
CA GLY A 131 18.11 -3.14 33.76
C GLY A 131 16.82 -2.62 33.12
N GLU A 132 16.08 -1.77 33.83
CA GLU A 132 14.87 -1.12 33.32
C GLU A 132 15.20 -0.15 32.17
N LEU A 133 16.34 0.53 32.26
CA LEU A 133 16.85 1.42 31.21
C LEU A 133 17.13 0.64 29.91
N VAL A 134 17.82 -0.51 30.02
CA VAL A 134 18.06 -1.41 28.88
C VAL A 134 16.75 -1.95 28.32
N ALA A 135 15.82 -2.37 29.19
CA ALA A 135 14.49 -2.81 28.76
C ALA A 135 13.72 -1.71 28.00
N PHE A 136 13.84 -0.45 28.44
CA PHE A 136 13.22 0.70 27.77
C PHE A 136 13.76 0.91 26.36
N LEU A 137 15.07 0.79 26.15
CA LEU A 137 15.68 0.89 24.81
C LEU A 137 15.16 -0.19 23.86
N PHE A 138 14.91 -1.40 24.37
CA PHE A 138 14.26 -2.47 23.60
C PHE A 138 12.79 -2.14 23.29
N LEU A 139 12.03 -1.64 24.28
CA LEU A 139 10.62 -1.27 24.10
C LEU A 139 10.45 -0.15 23.06
N VAL A 140 11.39 0.81 22.97
CA VAL A 140 11.38 1.87 21.95
C VAL A 140 11.49 1.27 20.54
N ASN A 141 12.39 0.30 20.32
CA ASN A 141 12.50 -0.39 19.04
C ASN A 141 11.23 -1.18 18.69
N LEU A 142 10.62 -1.85 19.68
CA LEU A 142 9.40 -2.61 19.47
C LEU A 142 8.19 -1.72 19.10
N LEU A 143 8.21 -0.45 19.50
CA LEU A 143 7.16 0.51 19.15
C LEU A 143 7.20 0.94 17.67
N LEU A 144 8.34 0.80 16.99
CA LEU A 144 8.53 1.20 15.60
C LEU A 144 8.01 0.15 14.60
N MET A 145 8.14 -1.14 14.91
CA MET A 145 7.66 -2.25 14.08
C MET A 145 6.21 -2.14 13.60
N PRO A 146 5.22 -1.95 14.49
CA PRO A 146 3.80 -2.04 14.11
C PRO A 146 3.34 -0.89 13.20
N VAL A 147 4.10 0.20 13.07
CA VAL A 147 3.79 1.28 12.12
C VAL A 147 3.85 0.76 10.68
N SER A 148 4.85 -0.07 10.37
CA SER A 148 5.03 -0.67 9.04
C SER A 148 3.98 -1.74 8.75
N GLU A 149 3.71 -2.61 9.73
CA GLU A 149 2.69 -3.66 9.62
C GLU A 149 1.30 -3.07 9.32
N LEU A 150 0.93 -1.96 9.98
CA LEU A 150 -0.33 -1.28 9.72
C LEU A 150 -0.45 -0.79 8.28
N SER A 151 0.64 -0.29 7.68
CA SER A 151 0.63 0.16 6.30
C SER A 151 0.49 -1.00 5.32
N GLU A 152 1.16 -2.12 5.59
CA GLU A 152 1.06 -3.34 4.77
C GLU A 152 -0.34 -3.95 4.84
N VAL A 153 -0.90 -4.08 6.04
CA VAL A 153 -2.28 -4.55 6.25
C VAL A 153 -3.27 -3.66 5.51
N PHE A 154 -3.07 -2.35 5.51
CA PHE A 154 -3.94 -1.42 4.79
C PHE A 154 -3.88 -1.63 3.27
N ASP A 155 -2.68 -1.82 2.70
CA ASP A 155 -2.50 -2.09 1.27
C ASP A 155 -3.10 -3.44 0.85
N GLN A 156 -2.86 -4.49 1.64
CA GLN A 156 -3.46 -5.80 1.44
C GLN A 156 -4.99 -5.73 1.52
N THR A 157 -5.54 -4.96 2.47
CA THR A 157 -6.99 -4.77 2.62
C THR A 157 -7.60 -4.11 1.38
N GLN A 158 -6.95 -3.08 0.82
CA GLN A 158 -7.44 -2.45 -0.42
C GLN A 158 -7.47 -3.43 -1.60
N THR A 159 -6.40 -4.20 -1.74
CA THR A 159 -6.29 -5.23 -2.78
C THR A 159 -7.38 -6.29 -2.62
N ALA A 160 -7.62 -6.75 -1.39
CA ALA A 160 -8.67 -7.70 -1.07
C ALA A 160 -10.07 -7.16 -1.38
N ILE A 161 -10.37 -5.90 -1.03
CA ILE A 161 -11.66 -5.25 -1.34
C ILE A 161 -11.88 -5.16 -2.86
N ALA A 162 -10.84 -4.82 -3.63
CA ALA A 162 -10.94 -4.76 -5.09
C ALA A 162 -11.22 -6.14 -5.70
N GLY A 163 -10.53 -7.18 -5.22
CA GLY A 163 -10.78 -8.58 -5.62
C GLY A 163 -12.20 -9.04 -5.26
N TRP A 164 -12.65 -8.73 -4.05
CA TRP A 164 -13.99 -9.03 -3.56
C TRP A 164 -15.08 -8.43 -4.45
N ARG A 165 -14.95 -7.14 -4.83
CA ARG A 165 -15.90 -6.47 -5.75
C ARG A 165 -15.98 -7.15 -7.12
N LYS A 166 -14.85 -7.61 -7.66
CA LYS A 166 -14.83 -8.38 -8.92
C LYS A 166 -15.59 -9.69 -8.81
N ILE A 167 -15.41 -10.42 -7.70
CA ILE A 167 -16.12 -11.70 -7.46
C ILE A 167 -17.63 -11.45 -7.36
N LEU A 168 -18.05 -10.46 -6.57
CA LEU A 168 -19.46 -10.08 -6.50
C LEU A 168 -20.03 -9.69 -7.86
N GLY A 169 -19.30 -8.91 -8.65
CA GLY A 169 -19.75 -8.54 -10.00
C GLY A 169 -19.94 -9.73 -10.95
N VAL A 170 -19.23 -10.84 -10.75
CA VAL A 170 -19.44 -12.09 -11.50
C VAL A 170 -20.66 -12.86 -10.96
N LEU A 171 -20.83 -12.90 -9.64
CA LEU A 171 -21.97 -13.57 -8.99
C LEU A 171 -23.31 -12.87 -9.29
N ASP A 172 -23.29 -11.53 -9.39
CA ASP A 172 -24.46 -10.71 -9.69
C ASP A 172 -24.73 -10.58 -11.21
N MET A 173 -23.95 -11.26 -12.05
CA MET A 173 -24.13 -11.20 -13.49
C MET A 173 -25.46 -11.87 -13.87
N PRO A 174 -26.41 -11.13 -14.51
CA PRO A 174 -27.67 -11.73 -14.93
C PRO A 174 -27.43 -12.83 -15.95
N VAL A 175 -28.20 -13.91 -15.85
CA VAL A 175 -28.19 -14.97 -16.86
C VAL A 175 -28.88 -14.44 -18.11
N ASP A 176 -28.17 -14.43 -19.24
CA ASP A 176 -28.66 -13.85 -20.50
C ASP A 176 -29.76 -14.71 -21.16
N VAL A 177 -29.79 -16.00 -20.81
CA VAL A 177 -30.78 -16.99 -21.28
C VAL A 177 -31.25 -17.80 -20.08
N ASP A 178 -32.42 -17.43 -19.54
CA ASP A 178 -33.08 -18.24 -18.52
C ASP A 178 -33.58 -19.56 -19.14
N ASP A 179 -33.43 -20.63 -18.37
CA ASP A 179 -34.08 -21.89 -18.70
C ASP A 179 -35.61 -21.71 -18.61
N PRO A 180 -36.39 -22.28 -19.54
CA PRO A 180 -37.85 -22.20 -19.47
C PRO A 180 -38.36 -22.84 -18.18
N GLU A 181 -39.25 -22.17 -17.45
CA GLU A 181 -39.97 -22.75 -16.30
C GLU A 181 -41.49 -22.84 -16.59
N PRO A 182 -42.08 -24.05 -16.60
CA PRO A 182 -41.43 -25.35 -16.40
C PRO A 182 -40.55 -25.75 -17.59
N GLY A 183 -39.45 -26.46 -17.30
CA GLY A 183 -38.54 -26.98 -18.31
C GLY A 183 -39.23 -27.94 -19.27
N ALA A 184 -38.90 -27.86 -20.56
CA ALA A 184 -39.43 -28.78 -21.56
C ALA A 184 -38.56 -30.03 -21.66
N GLU A 185 -39.17 -31.21 -21.51
CA GLU A 185 -38.50 -32.48 -21.82
C GLU A 185 -38.37 -32.63 -23.34
N LEU A 186 -37.14 -32.84 -23.81
CA LEU A 186 -36.86 -33.03 -25.23
C LEU A 186 -37.11 -34.50 -25.62
N PRO A 187 -37.72 -34.77 -26.79
CA PRO A 187 -37.96 -36.13 -27.26
C PRO A 187 -36.65 -36.86 -27.58
N ASP A 188 -36.63 -38.17 -27.36
CA ASP A 188 -35.50 -39.03 -27.71
C ASP A 188 -35.36 -39.13 -29.25
N GLY A 189 -34.32 -38.49 -29.81
CA GLY A 189 -33.99 -38.57 -31.24
C GLY A 189 -33.50 -37.25 -31.84
N PRO A 190 -33.19 -37.24 -33.15
CA PRO A 190 -32.71 -36.04 -33.83
C PRO A 190 -33.80 -34.96 -33.95
N LEU A 191 -33.49 -33.75 -33.50
CA LEU A 191 -34.35 -32.57 -33.61
C LEU A 191 -34.26 -31.95 -35.02
N GLY A 192 -35.38 -31.51 -35.56
CA GLY A 192 -35.42 -30.71 -36.79
C GLY A 192 -34.98 -29.28 -36.53
N ILE A 193 -34.18 -28.70 -37.43
CA ILE A 193 -33.71 -27.31 -37.33
C ILE A 193 -34.32 -26.52 -38.49
N GLU A 194 -35.12 -25.50 -38.17
CA GLU A 194 -35.56 -24.47 -39.11
C GLU A 194 -34.87 -23.16 -38.74
N ILE A 195 -34.09 -22.60 -39.67
CA ILE A 195 -33.45 -21.29 -39.51
C ILE A 195 -34.24 -20.32 -40.39
N ARG A 196 -34.83 -19.31 -39.76
CA ARG A 196 -35.61 -18.26 -40.43
C ARG A 196 -34.81 -16.97 -40.53
#